data_AF-A0A6J5YVI1-F1
#
_entry.id   AF-A0A6J5YVI1-F1
#
_cell.length_a   1.000
_cell.length_b   1.000
_cell.length_c   1.000
_cell.angle_alpha   90.00
_cell.angle_beta   90.00
_cell.angle_gamma   90.00
#
_symmetry.space_group_name_H-M   'P 1'
#
loop_
_entity.id
_entity.type
_entity.pdbx_description
1 polymer ?
#
loop_
_entity_poly.entity_id
_entity_poly.type
_entity_poly.pdbx_seq_one_letter_code
_entity_poly.pdbx_strand_id
1 'polypeptide(L)'
;MAQGVLTGKYLPGKKAPAGSRATDKKSGAKFISKWLRDDVLTAVANLKPIADEAGLTIGQLSIAWVLANDNVSSAIMGATKPSQVRENAKASGVKLDKKQIAAIDKVLGDLPERDPSLNKSPNPRS
;
A
#
# COMPACT_ATOMS: atom_id res chain seq x y z
N MET A 1 -1.28 -0.02 -4.42
CA MET A 1 -1.60 -0.07 -2.97
C MET A 1 -1.96 -1.48 -2.45
N ALA A 2 -1.31 -2.56 -2.90
CA ALA A 2 -1.48 -3.93 -2.38
C ALA A 2 -2.94 -4.34 -2.04
N GLN A 3 -3.85 -4.27 -3.01
CA GLN A 3 -5.29 -4.64 -2.81
C GLN A 3 -6.01 -3.81 -1.71
N GLY A 4 -5.46 -2.65 -1.32
CA GLY A 4 -5.97 -1.76 -0.29
C GLY A 4 -5.36 -1.99 1.10
N VAL A 5 -4.38 -2.90 1.26
CA VAL A 5 -3.69 -3.11 2.55
C VAL A 5 -2.89 -1.88 2.96
N LEU A 6 -2.17 -1.28 2.02
CA LEU A 6 -1.37 -0.06 2.22
C LEU A 6 -2.21 1.22 2.43
N THR A 7 -3.51 1.12 2.73
CA THR A 7 -4.31 2.28 3.18
C THR A 7 -4.42 2.36 4.71
N GLY A 8 -3.88 1.38 5.44
CA GLY A 8 -3.94 1.33 6.91
C GLY A 8 -5.32 1.00 7.50
N LYS A 9 -6.30 0.62 6.66
CA LYS A 9 -7.67 0.34 7.12
C LYS A 9 -7.87 -1.06 7.71
N TYR A 10 -6.90 -1.96 7.55
CA TYR A 10 -6.92 -3.30 8.13
C TYR A 10 -5.93 -3.32 9.29
N LEU A 11 -6.40 -3.79 10.45
CA LEU A 11 -5.63 -3.81 11.69
C LEU A 11 -5.47 -5.27 12.17
N PRO A 12 -4.32 -5.62 12.78
CA PRO A 12 -4.07 -6.96 13.27
C PRO A 12 -5.11 -7.36 14.34
N GLY A 13 -5.59 -8.60 14.25
CA GLY A 13 -6.63 -9.13 15.15
C GLY A 13 -8.01 -8.44 15.08
N LYS A 14 -8.24 -7.50 14.14
CA LYS A 14 -9.53 -6.81 13.97
C LYS A 14 -10.30 -7.36 12.76
N LYS A 15 -11.62 -7.32 12.84
CA LYS A 15 -12.49 -7.66 11.70
C LYS A 15 -12.24 -6.68 10.54
N ALA A 16 -12.18 -7.21 9.33
CA ALA A 16 -12.06 -6.39 8.13
C ALA A 16 -13.26 -5.44 8.01
N PRO A 17 -13.06 -4.18 7.56
CA PRO A 17 -14.17 -3.24 7.39
C PRO A 17 -15.24 -3.77 6.42
N ALA A 18 -16.51 -3.48 6.72
CA ALA A 18 -17.62 -3.87 5.86
C ALA A 18 -17.50 -3.22 4.46
N GLY A 19 -17.83 -3.97 3.41
CA GLY A 19 -17.71 -3.52 2.02
C GLY A 19 -16.26 -3.29 1.56
N SER A 20 -15.27 -3.78 2.32
CA SER A 20 -13.88 -3.76 1.90
C SER A 20 -13.57 -4.90 0.93
N ARG A 21 -12.40 -4.83 0.29
CA ARG A 21 -11.95 -5.88 -0.62
C ARG A 21 -11.81 -7.24 0.09
N ALA A 22 -11.48 -7.25 1.38
CA ALA A 22 -11.41 -8.46 2.19
C ALA A 22 -12.78 -9.13 2.44
N THR A 23 -13.88 -8.40 2.29
CA THR A 23 -15.25 -8.93 2.45
C THR A 23 -15.92 -9.30 1.12
N ASP A 24 -15.25 -9.06 -0.01
CA ASP A 24 -15.78 -9.37 -1.34
C ASP A 24 -15.77 -10.88 -1.60
N LYS A 25 -16.97 -11.47 -1.71
CA LYS A 25 -17.19 -12.89 -1.96
C LYS A 25 -16.86 -13.36 -3.38
N LYS A 26 -16.61 -12.44 -4.32
CA LYS A 26 -16.18 -12.78 -5.68
C LYS A 26 -14.71 -13.19 -5.67
N SER A 27 -13.82 -12.26 -6.00
CA SER A 27 -12.38 -12.52 -6.10
C SER A 27 -11.54 -11.62 -5.20
N GLY A 28 -12.11 -10.51 -4.70
CA GLY A 28 -11.40 -9.56 -3.86
C GLY A 28 -10.78 -10.18 -2.61
N ALA A 29 -11.54 -10.99 -1.86
CA ALA A 29 -11.05 -11.66 -0.66
C ALA A 29 -9.88 -12.61 -0.97
N LYS A 30 -9.96 -13.35 -2.08
CA LYS A 30 -8.88 -14.24 -2.53
C LYS A 30 -7.61 -13.46 -2.84
N PHE A 31 -7.70 -12.35 -3.58
CA PHE A 31 -6.51 -11.57 -3.97
C PHE A 31 -5.83 -10.83 -2.82
N ILE A 32 -6.58 -10.38 -1.82
CA ILE A 32 -6.02 -9.65 -0.68
C ILE A 32 -5.47 -10.58 0.41
N SER A 33 -5.95 -11.82 0.50
CA SER A 33 -5.63 -12.78 1.57
C SER A 33 -4.13 -12.89 1.89
N LYS A 34 -3.27 -12.94 0.87
CA LYS A 34 -1.80 -13.02 1.03
C LYS A 34 -1.17 -11.86 1.81
N TRP A 35 -1.87 -10.72 1.88
CA TRP A 35 -1.41 -9.51 2.58
C TRP A 35 -2.04 -9.33 3.95
N LEU A 36 -3.07 -10.10 4.31
CA LEU A 36 -3.78 -10.00 5.60
C LEU A 36 -3.06 -10.83 6.69
N ARG A 37 -1.74 -10.68 6.78
CA ARG A 37 -0.89 -11.32 7.79
C ARG A 37 -0.56 -10.29 8.87
N ASP A 38 -0.52 -10.71 10.14
CA ASP A 38 -0.41 -9.78 11.27
C ASP A 38 0.89 -8.95 11.24
N ASP A 39 2.00 -9.53 10.78
CA ASP A 39 3.27 -8.81 10.57
C ASP A 39 3.15 -7.69 9.53
N VAL A 40 2.51 -7.95 8.39
CA VAL A 40 2.23 -6.94 7.35
C VAL A 40 1.31 -5.85 7.90
N LEU A 41 0.20 -6.24 8.54
CA LEU A 41 -0.76 -5.28 9.07
C LEU A 41 -0.14 -4.40 10.18
N THR A 42 0.72 -4.98 11.01
CA THR A 42 1.47 -4.26 12.05
C THR A 42 2.46 -3.27 11.42
N ALA A 43 3.24 -3.69 10.44
CA ALA A 43 4.17 -2.80 9.74
C ALA A 43 3.44 -1.64 9.03
N VAL A 44 2.30 -1.92 8.39
CA VAL A 44 1.48 -0.86 7.76
C VAL A 44 0.92 0.10 8.80
N ALA A 45 0.44 -0.39 9.95
CA ALA A 45 -0.03 0.47 11.02
C ALA A 45 1.10 1.38 11.55
N ASN A 46 2.33 0.87 11.63
CA ASN A 46 3.51 1.62 12.05
C ASN A 46 3.98 2.68 11.04
N LEU A 47 3.43 2.73 9.82
CA LEU A 47 3.65 3.84 8.88
C LEU A 47 2.85 5.10 9.26
N LYS A 48 1.86 5.00 10.16
CA LYS A 48 0.98 6.10 10.54
C LYS A 48 1.73 7.36 11.00
N PRO A 49 2.72 7.29 11.90
CA PRO A 49 3.44 8.49 12.35
C PRO A 49 4.22 9.18 11.22
N ILE A 50 4.80 8.41 10.30
CA ILE A 50 5.55 8.94 9.15
C ILE A 50 4.59 9.64 8.18
N ALA A 51 3.42 9.04 7.94
CA ALA A 51 2.37 9.65 7.12
C ALA A 51 1.88 10.95 7.74
N ASP A 52 1.63 10.97 9.06
CA ASP A 52 1.19 12.15 9.79
C ASP A 52 2.24 13.28 9.76
N GLU A 53 3.54 12.97 9.94
CA GLU A 53 4.64 13.93 9.82
C GLU A 53 4.70 14.56 8.41
N ALA A 54 4.35 13.78 7.38
CA ALA A 54 4.28 14.24 6.00
C ALA A 54 2.95 14.97 5.65
N GLY A 55 1.97 15.02 6.56
CA GLY A 55 0.63 15.55 6.27
C GLY A 55 -0.18 14.68 5.30
N LEU A 56 0.10 13.37 5.26
CA LEU A 56 -0.49 12.40 4.35
C LEU A 56 -1.28 11.33 5.11
N THR A 57 -2.25 10.73 4.43
CA THR A 57 -2.75 9.41 4.80
C THR A 57 -1.73 8.33 4.43
N ILE A 58 -1.78 7.16 5.08
CA ILE A 58 -0.92 6.01 4.70
C ILE A 58 -1.10 5.63 3.23
N GLY A 59 -2.34 5.73 2.71
CA GLY A 59 -2.64 5.50 1.30
C GLY A 59 -1.87 6.46 0.39
N GLN A 60 -1.90 7.76 0.70
CA GLN A 60 -1.13 8.78 -0.04
C GLN A 60 0.37 8.58 0.11
N LEU A 61 0.86 8.28 1.31
CA LEU A 61 2.28 7.96 1.55
C LEU A 61 2.73 6.80 0.66
N SER A 62 1.92 5.75 0.52
CA SER A 62 2.26 4.60 -0.33
C SER A 62 2.36 4.96 -1.82
N ILE A 63 1.56 5.92 -2.29
CA ILE A 63 1.60 6.39 -3.68
C ILE A 63 2.81 7.31 -3.88
N ALA A 64 3.01 8.26 -2.96
CA ALA A 64 4.16 9.18 -2.99
C ALA A 64 5.48 8.40 -2.95
N TRP A 65 5.57 7.34 -2.15
CA TRP A 65 6.76 6.47 -2.10
C TRP A 65 7.06 5.80 -3.45
N VAL A 66 6.03 5.30 -4.15
CA VAL A 66 6.21 4.73 -5.49
C VAL A 66 6.67 5.78 -6.50
N LEU A 67 6.09 6.99 -6.43
CA LEU A 67 6.42 8.10 -7.32
C LEU A 67 7.76 8.78 -6.99
N ALA A 68 8.34 8.51 -5.82
CA ALA A 68 9.66 9.02 -5.44
C ALA A 68 10.82 8.29 -6.16
N ASN A 69 10.54 7.17 -6.84
CA ASN A 69 11.54 6.47 -7.65
C ASN A 69 11.58 7.08 -9.06
N ASP A 70 12.73 7.64 -9.44
CA ASP A 70 12.94 8.28 -10.75
C ASP A 70 12.75 7.32 -11.94
N ASN A 71 12.79 6.01 -11.71
CA ASN A 71 12.51 4.99 -12.75
C ASN A 71 11.01 4.71 -12.94
N VAL A 72 10.13 5.36 -12.17
CA VAL A 72 8.68 5.16 -12.22
C VAL A 72 8.01 6.40 -12.81
N SER A 73 7.44 6.26 -14.01
CA SER A 73 6.75 7.38 -14.67
C SER A 73 5.33 7.63 -14.14
N SER A 74 4.65 6.59 -13.65
CA SER A 74 3.28 6.71 -13.13
C SER A 74 2.92 5.61 -12.15
N ALA A 75 1.94 5.90 -11.28
CA ALA A 75 1.38 4.95 -10.33
C ALA A 75 -0.10 4.70 -10.62
N ILE A 76 -0.45 3.47 -11.02
CA ILE A 76 -1.85 3.09 -11.25
C ILE A 76 -2.53 2.82 -9.91
N MET A 77 -3.57 3.60 -9.61
CA MET A 77 -4.39 3.43 -8.40
C MET A 77 -5.78 2.87 -8.73
N GLY A 78 -6.16 1.82 -8.02
CA GLY A 78 -7.54 1.34 -8.02
C GLY A 78 -8.38 2.08 -6.98
N ALA A 79 -9.59 2.48 -7.36
CA ALA A 79 -10.58 3.09 -6.48
C ALA A 79 -11.95 2.44 -6.70
N THR A 80 -12.72 2.31 -5.63
CA THR A 80 -14.12 1.81 -5.66
C THR A 80 -15.14 2.93 -5.51
N LYS A 81 -14.70 4.15 -5.17
CA LYS A 81 -15.55 5.34 -4.99
C LYS A 81 -14.83 6.58 -5.54
N PRO A 82 -15.55 7.54 -6.15
CA PRO A 82 -14.95 8.77 -6.68
C PRO A 82 -14.14 9.59 -5.65
N SER A 83 -14.57 9.59 -4.39
CA SER A 83 -13.84 10.29 -3.31
C SER A 83 -12.43 9.74 -3.10
N GLN A 84 -12.21 8.44 -3.30
CA GLN A 84 -10.87 7.84 -3.19
C GLN A 84 -9.93 8.32 -4.29
N VAL A 85 -10.46 8.57 -5.50
CA VAL A 85 -9.66 9.13 -6.59
C VAL A 85 -9.16 10.51 -6.22
N ARG A 86 -10.07 11.39 -5.76
CA ARG A 86 -9.71 12.75 -5.33
C ARG A 86 -8.72 12.74 -4.18
N GLU A 87 -8.91 11.85 -3.21
CA GLU A 87 -8.02 11.76 -2.05
C GLU A 87 -6.64 11.24 -2.43
N ASN A 88 -6.57 10.16 -3.20
CA ASN A 88 -5.30 9.57 -3.60
C ASN A 88 -4.51 10.47 -4.56
N ALA A 89 -5.18 11.27 -5.40
CA ALA A 89 -4.54 12.20 -6.31
C ALA A 89 -3.69 13.26 -5.59
N LYS A 90 -4.01 13.58 -4.32
CA LYS A 90 -3.21 14.50 -3.49
C LYS A 90 -1.79 14.01 -3.20
N ALA A 91 -1.51 12.72 -3.42
CA ALA A 91 -0.16 12.18 -3.31
C ALA A 91 0.75 12.59 -4.48
N SER A 92 0.17 13.03 -5.60
CA SER A 92 0.94 13.46 -6.77
C SER A 92 1.75 14.72 -6.45
N GLY A 93 3.02 14.74 -6.87
CA GLY A 93 3.93 15.88 -6.64
C GLY A 93 4.48 16.00 -5.22
N VAL A 94 4.04 15.13 -4.28
CA VAL A 94 4.62 15.08 -2.94
C VAL A 94 6.03 14.52 -3.01
N LYS A 95 7.00 15.25 -2.45
CA LYS A 95 8.39 14.81 -2.33
C LYS A 95 8.63 14.30 -0.91
N LEU A 96 8.98 13.03 -0.80
CA LEU A 96 9.44 12.45 0.47
C LEU A 96 10.93 12.74 0.64
N ASP A 97 11.32 13.21 1.81
CA ASP A 97 12.72 13.43 2.12
C ASP A 97 13.44 12.10 2.44
N LYS A 98 14.78 12.15 2.50
CA LYS A 98 15.61 10.97 2.77
C LYS A 98 15.34 10.35 4.14
N LYS A 99 14.96 11.16 5.14
CA LYS A 99 14.67 10.70 6.50
C LYS A 99 13.35 9.92 6.52
N GLN A 100 12.34 10.39 5.80
CA GLN A 100 11.05 9.72 5.64
C GLN A 100 11.22 8.39 4.90
N ILE A 101 11.97 8.36 3.80
CA ILE A 101 12.27 7.11 3.07
C ILE A 101 13.00 6.11 3.99
N ALA A 102 14.05 6.53 4.69
CA ALA A 102 14.76 5.67 5.62
C ALA A 102 13.88 5.17 6.79
N ALA A 103 12.96 6.00 7.27
CA ALA A 103 12.00 5.61 8.30
C ALA A 103 11.01 4.55 7.77
N ILE A 104 10.54 4.68 6.53
CA ILE A 104 9.69 3.67 5.88
C ILE A 104 10.45 2.34 5.78
N ASP A 105 11.69 2.36 5.28
CA ASP A 105 12.51 1.14 5.16
C ASP A 105 12.73 0.47 6.51
N LYS A 106 12.99 1.25 7.56
CA LYS A 106 13.13 0.75 8.93
C LYS A 106 11.84 0.09 9.45
N VAL A 107 10.68 0.68 9.17
CA VAL A 107 9.38 0.13 9.59
C VAL A 107 9.07 -1.17 8.84
N LEU A 108 9.40 -1.24 7.55
CA LEU A 108 9.09 -2.40 6.71
C LEU A 108 10.09 -3.55 6.91
N GLY A 109 11.35 -3.25 7.27
CA GLY A 109 12.39 -4.24 7.52
C GLY A 109 12.57 -5.22 6.35
N ASP A 110 12.39 -6.50 6.62
CA ASP A 110 12.55 -7.60 5.65
C ASP A 110 11.25 -8.04 4.98
N LEU A 111 10.13 -7.37 5.27
CA LEU A 111 8.84 -7.67 4.64
C LEU A 111 8.81 -7.41 3.12
N PRO A 112 9.46 -6.36 2.57
CA PRO A 112 9.46 -6.14 1.14
C PRO A 112 10.23 -7.24 0.40
N GLU A 113 9.61 -7.77 -0.66
CA GLU A 113 10.31 -8.62 -1.61
C GLU A 113 11.31 -7.78 -2.42
N ARG A 114 12.57 -8.19 -2.45
CA ARG A 114 13.67 -7.47 -3.09
C ARG A 114 14.34 -8.29 -4.19
N ASP A 115 14.01 -9.57 -4.35
CA ASP A 115 14.54 -10.40 -5.43
C ASP A 115 13.87 -10.03 -6.76
N PRO A 116 14.60 -9.40 -7.71
CA PRO A 116 14.04 -9.06 -9.02
C PRO A 116 13.68 -10.31 -9.84
N SER A 117 14.25 -11.47 -9.53
CA SER A 117 13.99 -12.73 -10.24
C SER A 117 12.54 -13.21 -10.09
N LEU A 118 11.81 -12.71 -9.09
CA LEU A 118 10.41 -13.03 -8.84
C LEU A 118 9.43 -12.19 -9.66
N ASN A 119 9.90 -11.19 -10.41
CA ASN A 119 9.10 -10.42 -11.37
C ASN A 119 8.83 -11.22 -12.68
N LYS A 120 8.37 -12.46 -12.54
CA LYS A 120 8.03 -13.35 -13.66
C LYS A 120 6.55 -13.25 -13.99
N SER A 121 6.25 -13.10 -15.27
CA SER A 121 4.88 -13.27 -15.76
C SER A 121 4.40 -14.70 -15.51
N PRO A 122 3.12 -14.93 -15.14
CA PRO A 122 2.54 -16.26 -15.14
C PRO A 122 2.71 -16.93 -16.51
N ASN A 123 3.01 -18.24 -16.51
CA ASN A 123 3.11 -19.05 -17.71
C ASN A 123 2.27 -20.35 -17.53
N PRO A 124 1.23 -20.59 -18.34
CA PRO A 124 0.73 -19.73 -19.41
C PRO A 124 0.14 -18.42 -18.87
N ARG A 125 0.17 -17.38 -19.69
CA ARG A 125 -0.67 -16.20 -19.43
C ARG A 125 -2.12 -16.64 -19.68
N SER A 126 -2.99 -16.35 -18.72
CA SER A 126 -4.44 -16.55 -18.83
C SER A 126 -5.03 -15.80 -20.03
#